data_AF-A0A1Q6X545-F1
#
_entry.id   AF-A0A1Q6X545-F1
#
_cell.length_a   1.000
_cell.length_b   1.000
_cell.length_c   1.000
_cell.angle_alpha   90.00
_cell.angle_beta   90.00
_cell.angle_gamma   90.00
#
_symmetry.space_group_name_H-M   'P 1'
#
loop_
_entity.id
_entity.type
_entity.pdbx_description
1 polymer ?
#
loop_
_entity_poly.entity_id
_entity_poly.type
_entity_poly.pdbx_seq_one_letter_code
_entity_poly.pdbx_strand_id
1 'polypeptide(L)'
;MAGPCGYRVNVIDYDASTDTLYKPMIYGRSLDGKYEDPFAFKQSGRSSVKARRLHHQRRLEDPRFHAQNVYAIVMRTLAQFEFALGRRCAWGFDGHQIHIVPHAFADANAFYSRDDRAIFFGYFMGGNGKPIFTCLSHDIVAHETTHALLDGLRKRYMERSTPDQAAFHEGFADVVAVLSVFSLPDVVDAGLDLASGGRSNLISSKLLERDVLKRSVFFGLAEQMGRELAVVRGDALRRSVSLLPGKPYMSTLLYPEFGEPHRRGELLVAAVLNAALDIWLARLAKIWSRYTWKKGSKHREG
;
A
#
# COMPACT_ATOMS: atom_id res chain seq x y z
N MET A 1 -16.90 -14.97 15.87
CA MET A 1 -16.15 -15.85 14.94
C MET A 1 -14.68 -15.73 15.27
N ALA A 2 -13.92 -16.81 15.13
CA ALA A 2 -12.49 -16.81 15.38
C ALA A 2 -11.77 -16.30 14.13
N GLY A 3 -10.82 -15.39 14.31
CA GLY A 3 -10.14 -14.60 13.27
C GLY A 3 -9.57 -13.34 13.91
N PRO A 4 -8.57 -12.66 13.30
CA PRO A 4 -8.13 -11.36 13.78
C PRO A 4 -9.32 -10.43 13.95
N CYS A 5 -9.56 -10.04 15.19
CA CYS A 5 -10.70 -9.23 15.56
C CYS A 5 -10.24 -8.16 16.55
N GLY A 6 -10.57 -6.92 16.23
CA GLY A 6 -10.37 -5.76 17.07
C GLY A 6 -11.66 -4.97 17.19
N TYR A 7 -11.60 -3.85 17.90
CA TYR A 7 -12.77 -3.00 18.15
C TYR A 7 -13.45 -2.44 16.87
N ARG A 8 -12.78 -2.46 15.70
CA ARG A 8 -13.27 -1.89 14.43
C ARG A 8 -13.22 -2.81 13.23
N VAL A 9 -12.53 -3.93 13.32
CA VAL A 9 -12.24 -4.81 12.17
C VAL A 9 -12.38 -6.25 12.63
N ASN A 10 -13.03 -7.06 11.81
CA ASN A 10 -13.19 -8.49 12.04
C ASN A 10 -12.87 -9.26 10.74
N VAL A 11 -11.85 -10.11 10.76
CA VAL A 11 -11.49 -10.93 9.60
C VAL A 11 -12.31 -12.21 9.62
N ILE A 12 -13.09 -12.43 8.56
CA ILE A 12 -13.88 -13.65 8.32
C ILE A 12 -13.54 -14.09 6.90
N ASP A 13 -12.91 -15.24 6.77
CA ASP A 13 -12.31 -15.65 5.51
C ASP A 13 -13.08 -16.81 4.88
N TYR A 14 -14.10 -16.45 4.11
CA TYR A 14 -14.92 -17.37 3.34
C TYR A 14 -14.72 -17.12 1.85
N ASP A 15 -14.30 -18.16 1.13
CA ASP A 15 -14.10 -18.15 -0.31
C ASP A 15 -15.34 -18.69 -1.01
N ALA A 16 -16.04 -17.81 -1.73
CA ALA A 16 -17.25 -18.15 -2.45
C ALA A 16 -16.98 -18.97 -3.73
N SER A 17 -15.75 -18.92 -4.26
CA SER A 17 -15.37 -19.67 -5.46
C SER A 17 -15.06 -21.14 -5.17
N THR A 18 -14.64 -21.44 -3.94
CA THR A 18 -14.29 -22.80 -3.52
C THR A 18 -15.15 -23.34 -2.39
N ASP A 19 -16.15 -22.59 -1.92
CA ASP A 19 -17.01 -22.93 -0.77
C ASP A 19 -16.18 -23.30 0.48
N THR A 20 -15.14 -22.50 0.73
CA THR A 20 -14.16 -22.79 1.79
C THR A 20 -14.18 -21.72 2.86
N LEU A 21 -14.54 -22.10 4.09
CA LEU A 21 -14.32 -21.29 5.28
C LEU A 21 -12.92 -21.57 5.86
N TYR A 22 -11.99 -20.64 5.66
CA TYR A 22 -10.63 -20.78 6.15
C TYR A 22 -10.59 -20.72 7.67
N LYS A 23 -9.81 -21.64 8.26
CA LYS A 23 -9.65 -21.69 9.71
C LYS A 23 -8.73 -20.55 10.17
N PRO A 24 -9.19 -19.72 11.13
CA PRO A 24 -8.38 -18.68 11.71
C PRO A 24 -7.21 -19.28 12.50
N MET A 25 -6.15 -18.48 12.67
CA MET A 25 -5.12 -18.85 13.62
C MET A 25 -5.63 -18.70 15.05
N ILE A 26 -5.41 -19.73 15.86
CA ILE A 26 -5.66 -19.66 17.29
C ILE A 26 -4.32 -19.32 17.95
N TYR A 27 -4.23 -18.11 18.50
CA TYR A 27 -3.10 -17.73 19.33
C TYR A 27 -3.20 -18.43 20.68
N GLY A 28 -2.12 -19.07 21.12
CA GLY A 28 -2.03 -19.56 22.50
C GLY A 28 -2.16 -18.41 23.49
N ARG A 29 -2.82 -18.64 24.64
CA ARG A 29 -2.79 -17.68 25.74
C ARG A 29 -1.34 -17.56 26.21
N SER A 30 -0.76 -16.37 26.09
CA SER A 30 0.48 -16.08 26.80
C SER A 30 0.13 -15.67 28.24
N LEU A 31 0.39 -16.55 29.19
CA LEU A 31 0.20 -16.28 30.62
C LEU A 31 1.18 -15.21 31.13
N ASP A 32 2.29 -15.02 30.42
CA ASP A 32 3.40 -14.13 30.83
C ASP A 32 3.42 -12.81 30.03
N GLY A 33 2.39 -12.57 29.21
CA GLY A 33 2.31 -11.41 28.30
C GLY A 33 3.28 -11.45 27.10
N LYS A 34 4.11 -12.49 26.99
CA LYS A 34 5.02 -12.72 25.86
C LYS A 34 4.32 -13.45 24.72
N TYR A 35 3.92 -12.73 23.69
CA TYR A 35 3.42 -13.33 22.46
C TYR A 35 4.60 -13.69 21.55
N GLU A 36 4.75 -14.97 21.24
CA GLU A 36 5.64 -15.37 20.16
C GLU A 36 4.94 -15.14 18.81
N ASP A 37 5.60 -14.42 17.90
CA ASP A 37 5.12 -14.30 16.53
C ASP A 37 5.31 -15.65 15.81
N PRO A 38 4.22 -16.33 15.40
CA PRO A 38 4.30 -17.63 14.73
C PRO A 38 4.88 -17.53 13.32
N PHE A 39 4.93 -16.34 12.73
CA PHE A 39 5.47 -16.09 11.40
C PHE A 39 6.89 -15.54 11.42
N ALA A 40 7.40 -15.19 12.61
CA ALA A 40 8.77 -14.73 12.76
C ALA A 40 9.74 -15.82 12.33
N PHE A 41 10.78 -15.41 11.59
CA PHE A 41 11.87 -16.30 11.23
C PHE A 41 12.70 -16.61 12.48
N LYS A 42 12.46 -17.76 13.11
CA LYS A 42 13.24 -18.23 14.26
C LYS A 42 14.62 -18.70 13.80
N GLN A 43 15.64 -17.91 14.09
CA GLN A 43 17.02 -18.18 13.69
C GLN A 43 17.79 -18.89 14.80
N SER A 44 18.42 -20.04 14.50
CA SER A 44 19.47 -20.66 15.31
C SER A 44 20.79 -20.67 14.51
N GLY A 45 21.64 -19.65 14.67
CA GLY A 45 22.94 -19.55 13.99
C GLY A 45 22.89 -18.90 12.59
N ARG A 46 23.92 -19.05 11.75
CA ARG A 46 23.98 -18.44 10.39
C ARG A 46 23.01 -19.16 9.43
N SER A 47 21.84 -18.57 9.15
CA SER A 47 20.90 -19.11 8.16
C SER A 47 21.28 -18.73 6.73
N SER A 48 21.20 -19.69 5.81
CA SER A 48 21.46 -19.46 4.38
C SER A 48 20.37 -18.59 3.72
N VAL A 49 20.74 -17.88 2.65
CA VAL A 49 19.79 -17.12 1.81
C VAL A 49 18.64 -18.01 1.32
N LYS A 50 18.94 -19.28 0.99
CA LYS A 50 17.95 -20.28 0.58
C LYS A 50 16.92 -20.57 1.68
N ALA A 51 17.36 -20.71 2.93
CA ALA A 51 16.45 -20.96 4.06
C ALA A 51 15.49 -19.78 4.30
N ARG A 52 16.01 -18.55 4.22
CA ARG A 52 15.18 -17.33 4.34
C ARG A 52 14.14 -17.24 3.22
N ARG A 53 14.54 -17.51 1.97
CA ARG A 53 13.64 -17.52 0.82
C ARG A 53 12.52 -18.55 0.96
N LEU A 54 12.86 -19.77 1.41
CA LEU A 54 11.88 -20.83 1.61
C LEU A 54 10.89 -20.50 2.74
N HIS A 55 11.38 -19.95 3.86
CA HIS A 55 10.51 -19.49 4.95
C HIS A 55 9.55 -18.41 4.47
N HIS A 56 10.06 -17.43 3.74
CA HIS A 56 9.24 -16.36 3.18
C HIS A 56 8.17 -16.92 2.23
N GLN A 57 8.52 -17.85 1.35
CA GLN A 57 7.56 -18.48 0.44
C GLN A 57 6.47 -19.23 1.21
N ARG A 58 6.82 -20.07 2.19
CA ARG A 58 5.84 -20.80 3.01
C ARG A 58 4.87 -19.86 3.73
N ARG A 59 5.37 -18.71 4.20
CA ARG A 59 4.56 -17.69 4.85
C ARG A 59 3.56 -17.04 3.87
N LEU A 60 3.95 -16.79 2.63
CA LEU A 60 3.08 -16.26 1.57
C LEU A 60 2.07 -17.29 1.01
N GLU A 61 2.19 -18.55 1.40
CA GLU A 61 1.28 -19.63 1.04
C GLU A 61 0.33 -19.99 2.20
N ASP A 62 0.45 -19.33 3.36
CA ASP A 62 -0.34 -19.62 4.57
C ASP A 62 -1.52 -18.63 4.72
N PRO A 63 -2.78 -19.06 4.54
CA PRO A 63 -3.96 -18.21 4.71
C PRO A 63 -4.05 -17.53 6.08
N ARG A 64 -3.49 -18.18 7.11
CA ARG A 64 -3.45 -17.60 8.46
C ARG A 64 -2.56 -16.38 8.54
N PHE A 65 -1.46 -16.35 7.77
CA PHE A 65 -0.62 -15.17 7.63
C PHE A 65 -1.38 -14.07 6.88
N HIS A 66 -2.12 -14.43 5.82
CA HIS A 66 -2.89 -13.47 5.03
C HIS A 66 -3.89 -12.72 5.89
N ALA A 67 -4.63 -13.44 6.74
CA ALA A 67 -5.56 -12.87 7.71
C ALA A 67 -4.90 -11.87 8.68
N GLN A 68 -3.68 -12.15 9.16
CA GLN A 68 -2.96 -11.18 10.01
C GLN A 68 -2.48 -9.97 9.21
N ASN A 69 -1.96 -10.22 8.01
CA ASN A 69 -1.42 -9.18 7.14
C ASN A 69 -2.49 -8.14 6.81
N VAL A 70 -3.65 -8.58 6.31
CA VAL A 70 -4.75 -7.66 5.98
C VAL A 70 -5.25 -6.92 7.22
N TYR A 71 -5.42 -7.60 8.35
CA TYR A 71 -5.87 -6.97 9.58
C TYR A 71 -4.91 -5.87 10.02
N ALA A 72 -3.60 -6.15 10.01
CA ALA A 72 -2.57 -5.19 10.39
C ALA A 72 -2.57 -3.97 9.47
N ILE A 73 -2.69 -4.15 8.15
CA ILE A 73 -2.71 -3.05 7.20
C ILE A 73 -3.99 -2.21 7.36
N VAL A 74 -5.17 -2.84 7.44
CA VAL A 74 -6.45 -2.13 7.65
C VAL A 74 -6.41 -1.31 8.93
N MET A 75 -6.00 -1.91 10.06
CA MET A 75 -5.91 -1.23 11.34
C MET A 75 -4.88 -0.10 11.33
N ARG A 76 -3.76 -0.27 10.63
CA ARG A 76 -2.75 0.79 10.45
C ARG A 76 -3.31 1.96 9.66
N THR A 77 -3.99 1.71 8.54
CA THR A 77 -4.61 2.75 7.72
C THR A 77 -5.67 3.50 8.51
N LEU A 78 -6.55 2.78 9.22
CA LEU A 78 -7.54 3.38 10.13
C LEU A 78 -6.87 4.26 11.19
N ALA A 79 -5.81 3.77 11.86
CA ALA A 79 -5.11 4.53 12.88
C ALA A 79 -4.52 5.84 12.34
N GLN A 80 -4.00 5.85 11.11
CA GLN A 80 -3.49 7.07 10.47
C GLN A 80 -4.61 8.09 10.22
N PHE A 81 -5.78 7.64 9.77
CA PHE A 81 -6.94 8.54 9.60
C PHE A 81 -7.42 9.10 10.93
N GLU A 82 -7.56 8.27 11.95
CA GLU A 82 -8.02 8.71 13.27
C GLU A 82 -7.02 9.66 13.92
N PHE A 83 -5.71 9.42 13.74
CA PHE A 83 -4.66 10.33 14.18
C PHE A 83 -4.75 11.68 13.48
N ALA A 84 -4.86 11.69 12.14
CA ALA A 84 -4.92 12.92 11.35
C ALA A 84 -6.19 13.74 11.61
N LEU A 85 -7.32 13.07 11.86
CA LEU A 85 -8.60 13.73 12.16
C LEU A 85 -8.78 14.08 13.63
N GLY A 86 -7.94 13.55 14.52
CA GLY A 86 -8.06 13.72 15.97
C GLY A 86 -9.32 13.09 16.58
N ARG A 87 -9.97 12.15 15.87
CA ARG A 87 -11.21 11.50 16.31
C ARG A 87 -11.38 10.14 15.67
N ARG A 88 -12.30 9.33 16.23
CA ARG A 88 -12.72 8.08 15.60
C ARG A 88 -13.39 8.32 14.24
N CYS A 89 -13.04 7.51 13.26
CA CYS A 89 -13.72 7.49 11.95
C CYS A 89 -15.00 6.66 12.07
N ALA A 90 -16.09 7.07 11.43
CA ALA A 90 -17.24 6.17 11.25
C ALA A 90 -17.01 5.27 10.03
N TRP A 91 -17.78 4.20 9.91
CA TRP A 91 -17.91 3.46 8.65
C TRP A 91 -19.10 4.03 7.86
N GLY A 92 -19.17 3.76 6.56
CA GLY A 92 -20.27 4.21 5.70
C GLY A 92 -21.64 3.58 6.02
N PHE A 93 -21.70 2.64 6.96
CA PHE A 93 -22.87 1.85 7.33
C PHE A 93 -23.10 1.85 8.85
N ASP A 94 -24.29 1.42 9.27
CA ASP A 94 -24.62 1.27 10.68
C ASP A 94 -23.88 0.07 11.30
N GLY A 95 -22.86 0.37 12.11
CA GLY A 95 -22.07 -0.63 12.81
C GLY A 95 -20.68 -0.12 13.21
N HIS A 96 -20.05 -0.83 14.14
CA HIS A 96 -18.71 -0.46 14.62
C HIS A 96 -17.59 -1.24 13.94
N GLN A 97 -17.89 -2.41 13.36
CA GLN A 97 -16.91 -3.29 12.74
C GLN A 97 -17.15 -3.47 11.25
N ILE A 98 -16.07 -3.38 10.46
CA ILE A 98 -16.03 -3.81 9.06
C ILE A 98 -15.48 -5.24 8.97
N HIS A 99 -16.04 -6.03 8.06
CA HIS A 99 -15.56 -7.38 7.78
C HIS A 99 -14.45 -7.36 6.73
N ILE A 100 -13.46 -8.24 6.87
CA ILE A 100 -12.40 -8.39 5.88
C ILE A 100 -12.37 -9.84 5.42
N VAL A 101 -12.40 -10.05 4.10
CA VAL A 101 -12.45 -11.38 3.48
C VAL A 101 -11.22 -11.55 2.56
N PRO A 102 -10.11 -12.13 3.05
CA PRO A 102 -8.84 -12.23 2.32
C PRO A 102 -8.88 -13.07 1.03
N HIS A 103 -9.72 -14.10 0.96
CA HIS A 103 -9.80 -15.03 -0.18
C HIS A 103 -11.21 -15.08 -0.78
N ALA A 104 -11.88 -13.94 -0.90
CA ALA A 104 -13.31 -13.88 -1.19
C ALA A 104 -13.74 -14.58 -2.49
N PHE A 105 -12.92 -14.50 -3.54
CA PHE A 105 -13.27 -15.03 -4.87
C PHE A 105 -12.04 -15.21 -5.78
N ALA A 106 -12.17 -16.05 -6.81
CA ALA A 106 -11.15 -16.34 -7.81
C ALA A 106 -11.18 -15.34 -8.99
N ASP A 107 -10.79 -14.09 -8.75
CA ASP A 107 -10.62 -13.06 -9.76
C ASP A 107 -9.53 -12.06 -9.34
N ALA A 108 -8.93 -11.35 -10.29
CA ALA A 108 -7.86 -10.38 -10.05
C ALA A 108 -8.42 -9.01 -9.62
N ASN A 109 -9.24 -9.04 -8.57
CA ASN A 109 -9.99 -7.88 -8.11
C ASN A 109 -9.99 -7.79 -6.58
N ALA A 110 -10.22 -6.60 -6.04
CA ALA A 110 -10.48 -6.35 -4.63
C ALA A 110 -11.43 -5.17 -4.51
N PHE A 111 -12.36 -5.15 -3.56
CA PHE A 111 -13.28 -4.01 -3.45
C PHE A 111 -13.86 -3.86 -2.05
N TYR A 112 -14.12 -2.62 -1.67
CA TYR A 112 -15.02 -2.29 -0.57
C TYR A 112 -16.49 -2.38 -0.99
N SER A 113 -17.32 -3.03 -0.17
CA SER A 113 -18.78 -3.03 -0.28
C SER A 113 -19.42 -2.47 0.99
N ARG A 114 -20.18 -1.39 0.82
CA ARG A 114 -20.96 -0.77 1.90
C ARG A 114 -22.08 -1.69 2.37
N ASP A 115 -22.79 -2.32 1.44
CA ASP A 115 -23.99 -3.11 1.73
C ASP A 115 -23.63 -4.40 2.49
N ASP A 116 -22.54 -5.04 2.09
CA ASP A 116 -22.01 -6.23 2.76
C ASP A 116 -21.17 -5.89 4.01
N ARG A 117 -20.90 -4.60 4.23
CA ARG A 117 -20.08 -4.08 5.34
C ARG A 117 -18.70 -4.73 5.36
N ALA A 118 -18.11 -4.89 4.19
CA ALA A 118 -16.94 -5.74 4.00
C ALA A 118 -15.94 -5.19 2.97
N ILE A 119 -14.69 -5.62 3.10
CA ILE A 119 -13.67 -5.51 2.05
C ILE A 119 -13.34 -6.92 1.58
N PHE A 120 -13.46 -7.14 0.28
CA PHE A 120 -13.23 -8.43 -0.36
C PHE A 120 -11.94 -8.39 -1.17
N PHE A 121 -11.13 -9.43 -1.02
CA PHE A 121 -9.89 -9.60 -1.75
C PHE A 121 -9.96 -10.89 -2.57
N GLY A 122 -9.73 -10.76 -3.87
CA GLY A 122 -9.67 -11.90 -4.78
C GLY A 122 -8.26 -12.46 -4.96
N TYR A 123 -8.19 -13.58 -5.66
CA TYR A 123 -6.95 -14.22 -6.07
C TYR A 123 -7.03 -14.76 -7.50
N PHE A 124 -5.88 -14.87 -8.15
CA PHE A 124 -5.79 -15.32 -9.54
C PHE A 124 -4.45 -16.02 -9.78
N MET A 125 -4.34 -16.78 -10.87
CA MET A 125 -3.07 -17.43 -11.24
C MET A 125 -2.18 -16.45 -12.00
N GLY A 126 -0.97 -16.23 -11.49
CA GLY A 126 0.05 -15.47 -12.21
C GLY A 126 0.65 -16.25 -13.37
N GLY A 127 1.44 -15.59 -14.21
CA GLY A 127 2.07 -16.20 -15.40
C GLY A 127 3.00 -17.39 -15.12
N ASN A 128 3.43 -17.58 -13.86
CA ASN A 128 4.23 -18.71 -13.41
C ASN A 128 3.40 -19.89 -12.84
N GLY A 129 2.06 -19.82 -12.93
CA GLY A 129 1.14 -20.84 -12.43
C GLY A 129 0.96 -20.84 -10.90
N LYS A 130 1.46 -19.83 -10.19
CA LYS A 130 1.24 -19.68 -8.75
C LYS A 130 0.08 -18.72 -8.46
N PRO A 131 -0.70 -18.98 -7.40
CA PRO A 131 -1.74 -18.04 -6.99
C PRO A 131 -1.11 -16.73 -6.50
N ILE A 132 -1.71 -15.63 -6.92
CA ILE A 132 -1.45 -14.27 -6.48
C ILE A 132 -2.66 -13.82 -5.69
N PHE A 133 -2.44 -13.45 -4.43
CA PHE A 133 -3.50 -13.01 -3.53
C PHE A 133 -3.47 -11.50 -3.37
N THR A 134 -4.53 -10.80 -3.74
CA THR A 134 -4.59 -9.34 -3.62
C THR A 134 -4.48 -8.86 -2.17
N CYS A 135 -4.92 -9.68 -1.21
CA CYS A 135 -4.83 -9.46 0.24
C CYS A 135 -3.38 -9.36 0.78
N LEU A 136 -2.38 -9.84 0.02
CA LEU A 136 -0.97 -9.73 0.36
C LEU A 136 -0.36 -8.39 -0.08
N SER A 137 -1.03 -7.65 -0.97
CA SER A 137 -0.58 -6.33 -1.40
C SER A 137 -0.89 -5.27 -0.34
N HIS A 138 0.15 -4.63 0.19
CA HIS A 138 -0.03 -3.53 1.14
C HIS A 138 -0.91 -2.42 0.54
N ASP A 139 -0.61 -2.06 -0.71
CA ASP A 139 -1.19 -0.92 -1.37
C ASP A 139 -2.67 -1.13 -1.70
N ILE A 140 -3.03 -2.33 -2.20
CA ILE A 140 -4.44 -2.66 -2.48
C ILE A 140 -5.24 -2.66 -1.18
N VAL A 141 -4.71 -3.26 -0.11
CA VAL A 141 -5.42 -3.27 1.17
C VAL A 141 -5.60 -1.85 1.71
N ALA A 142 -4.58 -0.99 1.61
CA ALA A 142 -4.67 0.42 2.04
C ALA A 142 -5.64 1.23 1.16
N HIS A 143 -5.65 1.00 -0.16
CA HIS A 143 -6.55 1.63 -1.11
C HIS A 143 -8.01 1.30 -0.80
N GLU A 144 -8.37 0.01 -0.72
CA GLU A 144 -9.75 -0.41 -0.44
C GLU A 144 -10.21 0.01 0.97
N THR A 145 -9.30 -0.02 1.94
CA THR A 145 -9.59 0.52 3.28
C THR A 145 -9.89 2.03 3.22
N THR A 146 -9.20 2.76 2.35
CA THR A 146 -9.44 4.19 2.17
C THR A 146 -10.82 4.47 1.60
N HIS A 147 -11.31 3.66 0.65
CA HIS A 147 -12.70 3.76 0.20
C HIS A 147 -13.69 3.61 1.36
N ALA A 148 -13.51 2.58 2.20
CA ALA A 148 -14.37 2.36 3.36
C ALA A 148 -14.35 3.53 4.37
N LEU A 149 -13.17 4.13 4.57
CA LEU A 149 -12.99 5.28 5.45
C LEU A 149 -13.62 6.55 4.87
N LEU A 150 -13.33 6.88 3.61
CA LEU A 150 -13.93 8.02 2.90
C LEU A 150 -15.46 7.95 2.93
N ASP A 151 -15.99 6.76 2.70
CA ASP A 151 -17.43 6.52 2.71
C ASP A 151 -18.09 6.81 4.08
N GLY A 152 -17.34 6.60 5.17
CA GLY A 152 -17.74 6.92 6.53
C GLY A 152 -17.50 8.38 6.95
N LEU A 153 -16.74 9.18 6.19
CA LEU A 153 -16.48 10.58 6.55
C LEU A 153 -17.67 11.49 6.27
N ARG A 154 -18.44 11.20 5.21
CA ARG A 154 -19.57 12.03 4.80
C ARG A 154 -20.69 11.15 4.22
N LYS A 155 -21.92 11.42 4.63
CA LYS A 155 -23.10 10.74 4.07
C LYS A 155 -23.21 11.02 2.56
N ARG A 156 -23.58 10.01 1.78
CA ARG A 156 -23.75 10.09 0.31
C ARG A 156 -22.46 10.32 -0.48
N TYR A 157 -21.29 10.17 0.14
CA TYR A 157 -20.03 10.46 -0.52
C TYR A 157 -19.65 9.44 -1.61
N MET A 158 -20.22 8.23 -1.57
CA MET A 158 -20.14 7.25 -2.66
C MET A 158 -21.28 7.34 -3.68
N GLU A 159 -22.27 8.23 -3.50
CA GLU A 159 -23.31 8.41 -4.51
C GLU A 159 -22.73 9.09 -5.74
N ARG A 160 -22.98 8.50 -6.91
CA ARG A 160 -22.50 9.01 -8.20
C ARG A 160 -23.13 10.37 -8.48
N SER A 161 -22.35 11.46 -8.39
CA SER A 161 -22.78 12.77 -8.90
C SER A 161 -22.03 13.17 -10.16
N THR A 162 -20.69 13.18 -10.12
CA THR A 162 -19.84 13.59 -11.24
C THR A 162 -18.64 12.65 -11.39
N PRO A 163 -18.02 12.58 -12.59
CA PRO A 163 -16.75 11.87 -12.78
C PRO A 163 -15.66 12.35 -11.83
N ASP A 164 -15.65 13.64 -11.46
CA ASP A 164 -14.67 14.22 -10.54
C ASP A 164 -14.79 13.67 -9.11
N GLN A 165 -16.01 13.43 -8.64
CA GLN A 165 -16.21 12.82 -7.33
C GLN A 165 -15.67 11.39 -7.30
N ALA A 166 -16.01 10.57 -8.30
CA ALA A 166 -15.47 9.22 -8.40
C ALA A 166 -13.94 9.26 -8.53
N ALA A 167 -13.41 10.13 -9.38
CA ALA A 167 -11.98 10.34 -9.55
C ALA A 167 -11.27 10.77 -8.28
N PHE A 168 -11.91 11.60 -7.45
CA PHE A 168 -11.36 11.95 -6.15
C PHE A 168 -11.22 10.74 -5.24
N HIS A 169 -12.22 9.84 -5.20
CA HIS A 169 -12.16 8.64 -4.37
C HIS A 169 -11.02 7.73 -4.79
N GLU A 170 -10.89 7.48 -6.09
CA GLU A 170 -9.80 6.69 -6.66
C GLU A 170 -8.43 7.33 -6.39
N GLY A 171 -8.27 8.59 -6.79
CA GLY A 171 -6.99 9.29 -6.66
C GLY A 171 -6.57 9.50 -5.21
N PHE A 172 -7.52 9.71 -4.29
CA PHE A 172 -7.20 9.84 -2.87
C PHE A 172 -6.81 8.50 -2.25
N ALA A 173 -7.51 7.41 -2.59
CA ALA A 173 -7.14 6.06 -2.16
C ALA A 173 -5.74 5.66 -2.65
N ASP A 174 -5.41 6.02 -3.89
CA ASP A 174 -4.07 5.83 -4.45
C ASP A 174 -2.99 6.65 -3.74
N VAL A 175 -3.27 7.93 -3.44
CA VAL A 175 -2.33 8.76 -2.67
C VAL A 175 -2.07 8.14 -1.30
N VAL A 176 -3.10 7.67 -0.60
CA VAL A 176 -2.94 7.01 0.70
C VAL A 176 -2.13 5.73 0.56
N ALA A 177 -2.42 4.91 -0.45
CA ALA A 177 -1.72 3.65 -0.68
C ALA A 177 -0.22 3.86 -0.98
N VAL A 178 0.14 4.82 -1.85
CA VAL A 178 1.55 5.15 -2.12
C VAL A 178 2.23 5.66 -0.86
N LEU A 179 1.61 6.64 -0.18
CA LEU A 179 2.22 7.28 0.98
C LEU A 179 2.31 6.35 2.19
N SER A 180 1.44 5.35 2.31
CA SER A 180 1.50 4.38 3.40
C SER A 180 2.76 3.51 3.33
N VAL A 181 3.29 3.23 2.12
CA VAL A 181 4.57 2.52 1.94
C VAL A 181 5.73 3.27 2.59
N PHE A 182 5.77 4.60 2.48
CA PHE A 182 6.80 5.42 3.12
C PHE A 182 6.74 5.37 4.65
N SER A 183 5.63 4.92 5.23
CA SER A 183 5.52 4.71 6.67
C SER A 183 6.19 3.41 7.14
N LEU A 184 6.67 2.55 6.24
CA LEU A 184 7.30 1.26 6.52
C LEU A 184 8.84 1.38 6.41
N PRO A 185 9.57 1.57 7.52
CA PRO A 185 11.01 1.82 7.48
C PRO A 185 11.77 0.70 6.74
N ASP A 186 11.44 -0.56 7.00
CA ASP A 186 12.10 -1.69 6.35
C ASP A 186 11.92 -1.71 4.82
N VAL A 187 10.78 -1.22 4.31
CA VAL A 187 10.53 -1.12 2.87
C VAL A 187 11.28 0.07 2.28
N VAL A 188 11.33 1.18 2.99
CA VAL A 188 12.13 2.36 2.62
C VAL A 188 13.61 2.00 2.57
N ASP A 189 14.11 1.35 3.60
CA ASP A 189 15.49 0.89 3.69
C ASP A 189 15.80 -0.10 2.57
N ALA A 190 14.96 -1.12 2.36
CA ALA A 190 15.15 -2.07 1.26
C ALA A 190 15.14 -1.41 -0.11
N GLY A 191 14.25 -0.44 -0.36
CA GLY A 191 14.20 0.28 -1.63
C GLY A 191 15.44 1.17 -1.87
N LEU A 192 15.98 1.77 -0.81
CA LEU A 192 17.21 2.57 -0.87
C LEU A 192 18.48 1.70 -0.96
N ASP A 193 18.50 0.55 -0.29
CA ASP A 193 19.60 -0.41 -0.30
C ASP A 193 19.71 -1.16 -1.63
N LEU A 194 18.57 -1.56 -2.21
CA LEU A 194 18.50 -2.14 -3.55
C LEU A 194 19.09 -1.18 -4.59
N ALA A 195 18.81 0.12 -4.43
CA ALA A 195 19.39 1.16 -5.25
C ALA A 195 20.90 1.36 -4.99
N SER A 196 21.35 1.16 -3.74
CA SER A 196 22.73 1.46 -3.29
C SER A 196 23.73 0.30 -3.42
N GLY A 197 23.28 -0.90 -3.82
CA GLY A 197 24.15 -2.06 -4.02
C GLY A 197 24.81 -2.58 -2.73
N GLY A 198 24.18 -2.37 -1.58
CA GLY A 198 24.61 -2.94 -0.29
C GLY A 198 25.83 -2.28 0.39
N ARG A 199 26.17 -1.03 0.05
CA ARG A 199 27.20 -0.28 0.81
C ARG A 199 26.60 0.25 2.11
N SER A 200 27.05 -0.31 3.24
CA SER A 200 26.58 0.07 4.57
C SER A 200 26.81 1.56 4.85
N ASN A 201 25.71 2.29 5.05
CA ASN A 201 25.59 3.64 5.58
C ASN A 201 25.70 4.84 4.61
N LEU A 202 25.86 4.64 3.29
CA LEU A 202 25.91 5.75 2.33
C LEU A 202 25.06 5.47 1.08
N ILE A 203 24.17 6.40 0.77
CA ILE A 203 23.35 6.39 -0.45
C ILE A 203 24.02 7.28 -1.50
N SER A 204 24.22 6.76 -2.71
CA SER A 204 24.76 7.55 -3.82
C SER A 204 23.80 8.70 -4.18
N SER A 205 24.33 9.92 -4.31
CA SER A 205 23.54 11.10 -4.69
C SER A 205 22.78 10.92 -6.00
N LYS A 206 23.33 10.13 -6.92
CA LYS A 206 22.70 9.81 -8.22
C LYS A 206 21.37 9.09 -8.06
N LEU A 207 21.20 8.30 -6.99
CA LEU A 207 19.96 7.56 -6.71
C LEU A 207 18.85 8.46 -6.19
N LEU A 208 19.21 9.67 -5.75
CA LEU A 208 18.29 10.66 -5.20
C LEU A 208 18.01 11.79 -6.21
N GLU A 209 18.45 11.63 -7.45
CA GLU A 209 18.07 12.52 -8.54
C GLU A 209 16.59 12.33 -8.87
N ARG A 210 15.92 13.42 -9.28
CA ARG A 210 14.47 13.45 -9.54
C ARG A 210 14.02 12.30 -10.42
N ASP A 211 14.67 12.12 -11.58
CA ASP A 211 14.26 11.11 -12.57
C ASP A 211 14.48 9.68 -12.10
N VAL A 212 15.47 9.46 -11.23
CA VAL A 212 15.72 8.14 -10.62
C VAL A 212 14.67 7.83 -9.57
N LEU A 213 14.36 8.80 -8.69
CA LEU A 213 13.30 8.66 -7.69
C LEU A 213 11.94 8.45 -8.35
N LYS A 214 11.61 9.18 -9.42
CA LYS A 214 10.36 8.99 -10.18
C LYS A 214 10.19 7.57 -10.72
N ARG A 215 11.29 6.87 -11.02
CA ARG A 215 11.32 5.50 -11.54
C ARG A 215 11.56 4.45 -10.46
N SER A 216 11.75 4.88 -9.21
CA SER A 216 12.02 3.99 -8.09
C SER A 216 10.73 3.28 -7.62
N VAL A 217 10.93 2.21 -6.85
CA VAL A 217 9.86 1.44 -6.19
C VAL A 217 8.96 2.29 -5.28
N PHE A 218 9.39 3.49 -4.88
CA PHE A 218 8.62 4.38 -4.01
C PHE A 218 7.48 5.11 -4.72
N PHE A 219 7.61 5.32 -6.03
CA PHE A 219 6.62 6.04 -6.83
C PHE A 219 5.99 5.14 -7.91
N GLY A 220 6.48 3.91 -8.06
CA GLY A 220 5.81 2.84 -8.79
C GLY A 220 5.17 1.86 -7.82
N LEU A 221 3.86 1.97 -7.58
CA LEU A 221 3.10 0.94 -6.87
C LEU A 221 3.33 -0.43 -7.52
N ALA A 222 3.55 -1.44 -6.67
CA ALA A 222 3.56 -2.85 -7.02
C ALA A 222 4.35 -3.18 -8.32
N GLU A 223 5.68 -3.06 -8.32
CA GLU A 223 6.46 -3.47 -9.50
C GLU A 223 6.30 -4.96 -9.84
N GLN A 224 6.11 -5.83 -8.82
CA GLN A 224 5.88 -7.27 -9.01
C GLN A 224 4.39 -7.62 -9.17
N MET A 225 3.52 -7.23 -8.23
CA MET A 225 2.08 -7.54 -8.32
C MET A 225 1.38 -6.73 -9.40
N GLY A 226 1.78 -5.49 -9.62
CA GLY A 226 1.21 -4.59 -10.62
C GLY A 226 1.58 -4.95 -12.05
N ARG A 227 2.60 -5.79 -12.35
CA ARG A 227 2.77 -6.31 -13.73
C ARG A 227 1.72 -7.37 -14.03
N GLU A 228 1.44 -8.23 -13.07
CA GLU A 228 0.43 -9.30 -13.18
C GLU A 228 -0.99 -8.73 -13.06
N LEU A 229 -1.20 -7.72 -12.21
CA LEU A 229 -2.46 -6.98 -12.07
C LEU A 229 -2.69 -5.95 -13.18
N ALA A 230 -1.66 -5.30 -13.76
CA ALA A 230 -1.87 -4.34 -14.86
C ALA A 230 -2.43 -5.01 -16.13
N VAL A 231 -2.22 -6.31 -16.29
CA VAL A 231 -2.86 -7.11 -17.34
C VAL A 231 -4.38 -7.20 -17.12
N VAL A 232 -4.87 -7.07 -15.87
CA VAL A 232 -6.29 -7.24 -15.52
C VAL A 232 -7.00 -5.95 -15.08
N ARG A 233 -6.34 -5.05 -14.34
CA ARG A 233 -6.88 -3.77 -13.79
C ARG A 233 -6.32 -2.51 -14.46
N GLY A 234 -5.41 -2.64 -15.42
CA GLY A 234 -4.81 -1.50 -16.11
C GLY A 234 -3.65 -0.83 -15.36
N ASP A 235 -2.84 -0.10 -16.12
CA ASP A 235 -1.48 0.35 -15.80
C ASP A 235 -1.47 1.75 -15.12
N ALA A 236 -2.49 2.04 -14.31
CA ALA A 236 -2.92 3.39 -13.94
C ALA A 236 -1.84 4.23 -13.23
N LEU A 237 -1.22 3.69 -12.18
CA LEU A 237 -0.39 4.51 -11.29
C LEU A 237 1.07 4.71 -11.75
N ARG A 238 1.53 3.89 -12.70
CA ARG A 238 2.93 3.95 -13.19
C ARG A 238 3.25 5.22 -13.96
N ARG A 239 2.23 5.98 -14.39
CA ARG A 239 2.38 7.12 -15.31
C ARG A 239 2.03 8.46 -14.67
N SER A 240 1.45 8.47 -13.46
CA SER A 240 0.95 9.71 -12.84
C SER A 240 2.09 10.70 -12.59
N VAL A 241 3.24 10.25 -12.06
CA VAL A 241 4.41 11.13 -11.84
C VAL A 241 5.07 11.57 -13.15
N SER A 242 4.77 10.90 -14.26
CA SER A 242 5.22 11.22 -15.61
C SER A 242 4.28 12.15 -16.37
N LEU A 243 3.07 12.44 -15.85
CA LEU A 243 2.16 13.39 -16.48
C LEU A 243 2.81 14.77 -16.53
N LEU A 244 2.87 15.32 -17.75
CA LEU A 244 3.45 16.64 -18.00
C LEU A 244 2.47 17.74 -17.54
N PRO A 245 2.92 18.72 -16.74
CA PRO A 245 2.11 19.88 -16.39
C PRO A 245 1.66 20.69 -17.62
N GLY A 246 0.56 21.44 -17.47
CA GLY A 246 0.08 22.39 -18.49
C GLY A 246 -0.70 21.77 -19.66
N LYS A 247 -0.93 20.46 -19.66
CA LYS A 247 -1.79 19.80 -20.66
C LYS A 247 -3.27 19.85 -20.22
N PRO A 248 -4.22 20.02 -21.16
CA PRO A 248 -5.64 20.11 -20.83
C PRO A 248 -6.28 18.73 -20.65
N TYR A 249 -5.76 17.91 -19.71
CA TYR A 249 -6.22 16.53 -19.50
C TYR A 249 -7.72 16.39 -19.19
N MET A 250 -8.36 17.44 -18.67
CA MET A 250 -9.80 17.45 -18.39
C MET A 250 -10.67 17.59 -19.64
N SER A 251 -10.07 17.90 -20.80
CA SER A 251 -10.78 17.94 -22.07
C SER A 251 -11.04 16.52 -22.57
N THR A 252 -12.27 16.03 -22.43
CA THR A 252 -12.68 14.70 -22.90
C THR A 252 -12.61 14.55 -24.43
N LEU A 253 -12.56 15.66 -25.17
CA LEU A 253 -12.33 15.65 -26.62
C LEU A 253 -10.86 15.33 -26.96
N LEU A 254 -9.91 15.88 -26.19
CA LEU A 254 -8.48 15.70 -26.43
C LEU A 254 -7.92 14.47 -25.71
N TYR A 255 -8.53 14.11 -24.58
CA TYR A 255 -8.10 13.07 -23.66
C TYR A 255 -9.32 12.28 -23.15
N PRO A 256 -9.98 11.49 -24.02
CA PRO A 256 -11.20 10.75 -23.66
C PRO A 256 -10.96 9.74 -22.52
N GLU A 257 -9.74 9.24 -22.34
CA GLU A 257 -9.37 8.32 -21.27
C GLU A 257 -9.56 8.93 -19.87
N PHE A 258 -9.48 10.26 -19.72
CA PHE A 258 -9.77 10.95 -18.46
C PHE A 258 -11.28 11.14 -18.21
N GLY A 259 -12.15 10.55 -19.04
CA GLY A 259 -13.55 10.32 -18.70
C GLY A 259 -13.73 9.22 -17.65
N GLU A 260 -12.79 8.29 -17.57
CA GLU A 260 -12.77 7.17 -16.62
C GLU A 260 -12.27 7.66 -15.24
N PRO A 261 -13.00 7.38 -14.13
CA PRO A 261 -12.65 7.85 -12.79
C PRO A 261 -11.23 7.54 -12.33
N HIS A 262 -10.72 6.31 -12.51
CA HIS A 262 -9.37 5.95 -12.09
C HIS A 262 -8.33 6.80 -12.84
N ARG A 263 -8.42 6.87 -14.16
CA ARG A 263 -7.56 7.72 -15.01
C ARG A 263 -7.64 9.19 -14.65
N ARG A 264 -8.84 9.70 -14.32
CA ARG A 264 -9.02 11.09 -13.87
C ARG A 264 -8.39 11.33 -12.49
N GLY A 265 -8.51 10.36 -11.58
CA GLY A 265 -7.92 10.39 -10.24
C GLY A 265 -6.40 10.50 -10.28
N GLU A 266 -5.75 9.94 -11.30
CA GLU A 266 -4.31 10.07 -11.49
C GLU A 266 -3.81 11.51 -11.60
N LEU A 267 -4.66 12.48 -11.99
CA LEU A 267 -4.28 13.89 -11.99
C LEU A 267 -4.00 14.40 -10.57
N LEU A 268 -4.83 13.98 -9.60
CA LEU A 268 -4.62 14.28 -8.19
C LEU A 268 -3.35 13.61 -7.68
N VAL A 269 -3.19 12.31 -7.98
CA VAL A 269 -2.01 11.54 -7.59
C VAL A 269 -0.73 12.19 -8.14
N ALA A 270 -0.73 12.55 -9.41
CA ALA A 270 0.38 13.24 -10.08
C ALA A 270 0.75 14.54 -9.39
N ALA A 271 -0.24 15.38 -9.07
CA ALA A 271 -0.02 16.65 -8.39
C ALA A 271 0.60 16.45 -7.00
N VAL A 272 0.03 15.55 -6.19
CA VAL A 272 0.49 15.28 -4.82
C VAL A 272 1.89 14.67 -4.82
N LEU A 273 2.15 13.65 -5.65
CA LEU A 273 3.44 12.97 -5.66
C LEU A 273 4.56 13.84 -6.23
N ASN A 274 4.30 14.66 -7.25
CA ASN A 274 5.29 15.63 -7.72
C ASN A 274 5.61 16.67 -6.64
N ALA A 275 4.61 17.18 -5.93
CA ALA A 275 4.83 18.10 -4.82
C ALA A 275 5.61 17.45 -3.66
N ALA A 276 5.29 16.21 -3.30
CA ALA A 276 6.03 15.45 -2.30
C ALA A 276 7.50 15.25 -2.69
N LEU A 277 7.75 14.93 -3.98
CA LEU A 277 9.09 14.81 -4.53
C LEU A 277 9.85 16.15 -4.50
N ASP A 278 9.20 17.25 -4.85
CA ASP A 278 9.79 18.60 -4.78
C ASP A 278 10.21 18.94 -3.34
N ILE A 279 9.34 18.67 -2.37
CA ILE A 279 9.64 18.87 -0.95
C ILE A 279 10.80 17.97 -0.50
N TRP A 280 10.82 16.71 -0.93
CA TRP A 280 11.90 15.78 -0.60
C TRP A 280 13.24 16.28 -1.12
N LEU A 281 13.32 16.62 -2.41
CA LEU A 281 14.54 17.14 -3.03
C LEU A 281 15.01 18.45 -2.38
N ALA A 282 14.08 19.37 -2.07
CA ALA A 282 14.41 20.61 -1.37
C ALA A 282 14.97 20.37 0.05
N ARG A 283 14.47 19.35 0.75
CA ARG A 283 15.00 18.94 2.07
C ARG A 283 16.38 18.29 1.93
N LEU A 284 16.59 17.43 0.93
CA LEU A 284 17.90 16.82 0.67
C LEU A 284 18.96 17.87 0.35
N ALA A 285 18.64 18.88 -0.47
CA ALA A 285 19.56 19.96 -0.81
C ALA A 285 20.11 20.70 0.42
N LYS A 286 19.28 20.89 1.47
CA LYS A 286 19.69 21.49 2.75
C LYS A 286 20.66 20.61 3.55
N ILE A 287 20.58 19.29 3.39
CA ILE A 287 21.50 18.35 4.03
C ILE A 287 22.83 18.35 3.27
N TRP A 288 22.79 18.35 1.94
CA TRP A 288 23.97 18.40 1.07
C TRP A 288 24.79 19.68 1.27
N SER A 289 24.13 20.85 1.34
CA SER A 289 24.82 22.13 1.53
C SER A 289 25.57 22.24 2.86
N ARG A 290 25.10 21.54 3.90
CA ARG A 290 25.78 21.47 5.20
C ARG A 290 27.01 20.54 5.19
N TYR A 291 27.00 19.51 4.35
CA TYR A 291 28.11 18.55 4.25
C TYR A 291 29.27 19.08 3.40
N THR A 292 28.98 19.88 2.36
CA THR A 292 30.01 20.56 1.55
C THR A 292 30.71 21.67 2.35
N TRP A 293 29.98 22.40 3.21
CA TRP A 293 30.57 23.41 4.10
C TRP A 293 31.58 22.82 5.10
N LYS A 294 31.28 21.67 5.72
CA LYS A 294 32.21 20.99 6.66
C LYS A 294 33.48 20.45 6.00
N LYS A 295 33.47 20.15 4.69
CA LYS A 295 34.69 19.79 3.95
C LYS A 295 35.54 21.00 3.56
N GLY A 296 34.96 22.20 3.49
CA GLY A 296 35.66 23.45 3.14
C GLY A 296 36.36 24.15 4.32
N SER A 297 36.04 23.80 5.56
CA SER A 297 36.55 24.49 6.76
C SER A 297 37.81 23.87 7.38
N LYS A 298 38.44 22.87 6.75
CA LYS A 298 39.71 22.26 7.22
C LYS A 298 40.99 22.83 6.57
N HIS A 299 40.88 23.89 5.77
CA HIS A 299 42.03 24.57 5.16
C HIS A 299 41.94 26.08 5.36
N ARG A 300 41.98 26.55 6.61
CA ARG A 300 42.36 27.93 6.97
C ARG A 300 42.98 27.95 8.37
N GLU A 301 44.15 27.35 8.51
CA GLU A 301 45.15 27.79 9.48
C GLU A 301 46.46 27.92 8.69
N GLY A 302 46.88 29.17 8.53
CA GLY A 302 48.16 29.63 8.02
C GLY A 302 48.49 30.90 8.76
#